data_AF-A0A849GMI8-F1
#
_entry.id   AF-A0A849GMI8-F1
#
_cell.length_a   1.000
_cell.length_b   1.000
_cell.length_c   1.000
_cell.angle_alpha   90.00
_cell.angle_beta   90.00
_cell.angle_gamma   90.00
#
_symmetry.space_group_name_H-M   'P 1'
#
loop_
_entity.id
_entity.type
_entity.pdbx_description
1 polymer ?
#
loop_
_entity_poly.entity_id
_entity_poly.type
_entity_poly.pdbx_seq_one_letter_code
_entity_poly.pdbx_strand_id
1 'polypeptide(L)'
;MLTLDQRQFFDTHGYLVVDDVLDDAVLNPVRTEYADLLDGLCADWGIEGDRFEDKLTRAYRAGYDWFQPMDISLPGDRIAADTPMHFGPAVFDMVTAPRLLDLVEDLIGPEITSNPIQHVRIKPPERT
;
A
#
# COMPACT_ATOMS: atom_id res chain seq x y z
N MET A 1 -16.77 14.05 -3.27
CA MET A 1 -16.89 15.45 -2.83
C MET A 1 -16.99 15.55 -1.32
N LEU A 2 -16.12 16.36 -0.73
CA LEU A 2 -16.10 16.77 0.67
C LEU A 2 -17.15 17.85 0.95
N THR A 3 -17.71 17.80 2.16
CA THR A 3 -18.58 18.85 2.69
C THR A 3 -17.76 20.10 3.06
N LEU A 4 -18.44 21.24 3.24
CA LEU A 4 -17.80 22.47 3.72
C LEU A 4 -17.17 22.27 5.10
N ASP A 5 -17.87 21.59 6.00
CA ASP A 5 -17.39 21.33 7.36
C ASP A 5 -16.12 20.45 7.35
N GLN A 6 -16.04 19.46 6.47
CA GLN A 6 -14.85 18.62 6.32
C GLN A 6 -13.64 19.42 5.79
N ARG A 7 -13.84 20.30 4.82
CA ARG A 7 -12.76 21.19 4.32
C ARG A 7 -12.29 22.15 5.40
N GLN A 8 -13.22 22.79 6.11
CA GLN A 8 -12.87 23.69 7.22
C GLN A 8 -12.15 22.94 8.35
N PHE A 9 -12.56 21.70 8.65
CA PHE A 9 -11.86 20.86 9.62
C PHE A 9 -10.42 20.59 9.19
N PHE A 10 -10.20 20.22 7.93
CA PHE A 10 -8.87 19.99 7.37
C PHE A 10 -7.98 21.24 7.48
N ASP A 11 -8.49 22.41 7.06
CA ASP A 11 -7.75 23.68 7.14
C ASP A 11 -7.37 24.05 8.58
N THR A 12 -8.23 23.71 9.54
CA THR A 12 -8.02 24.03 10.95
C THR A 12 -7.06 23.07 11.64
N HIS A 13 -7.11 21.77 11.31
CA HIS A 13 -6.42 20.73 12.08
C HIS A 13 -5.25 20.07 11.33
N GLY A 14 -5.13 20.28 10.02
CA GLY A 14 -4.10 19.67 9.18
C GLY A 14 -4.32 18.18 8.90
N TYR A 15 -5.49 17.63 9.22
CA TYR A 15 -5.87 16.26 8.89
C TYR A 15 -7.39 16.15 8.69
N LEU A 16 -7.82 15.09 8.02
CA LEU A 16 -9.23 14.74 7.85
C LEU A 16 -9.37 13.22 7.79
N VAL A 17 -10.37 12.68 8.47
CA VAL A 17 -10.77 11.28 8.35
C VAL A 17 -12.05 11.23 7.52
N VAL A 18 -12.02 10.41 6.47
CA VAL A 18 -13.18 10.13 5.62
C VAL A 18 -13.34 8.63 5.59
N ASP A 19 -14.46 8.13 6.08
CA ASP A 19 -14.76 6.70 6.07
C ASP A 19 -15.16 6.24 4.67
N ASP A 20 -14.94 4.95 4.39
CA ASP A 20 -15.43 4.26 3.19
C ASP A 20 -15.03 4.94 1.86
N VAL A 21 -13.81 5.49 1.78
CA VAL A 21 -13.28 6.11 0.54
C VAL A 21 -13.12 5.07 -0.58
N LEU A 22 -12.66 3.88 -0.23
CA LEU A 22 -12.45 2.76 -1.14
C LEU A 22 -13.28 1.57 -0.67
N ASP A 23 -13.97 0.93 -1.61
CA ASP A 23 -14.78 -0.25 -1.33
C ASP A 23 -13.98 -1.55 -1.53
N ASP A 24 -14.62 -2.67 -1.19
CA ASP A 24 -14.02 -3.99 -1.35
C ASP A 24 -13.73 -4.36 -2.82
N ALA A 25 -14.39 -3.72 -3.79
CA ALA A 25 -14.11 -3.96 -5.21
C ALA A 25 -12.75 -3.38 -5.62
N VAL A 26 -12.31 -2.29 -4.97
CA VAL A 26 -10.96 -1.73 -5.13
C VAL A 26 -9.95 -2.43 -4.22
N LEU A 27 -10.33 -2.74 -2.97
CA LEU A 27 -9.38 -3.26 -1.97
C LEU A 27 -9.06 -4.76 -2.14
N ASN A 28 -10.00 -5.58 -2.58
CA ASN A 28 -9.75 -7.02 -2.73
C ASN A 28 -8.70 -7.37 -3.79
N PRO A 29 -8.69 -6.73 -4.99
CA PRO A 29 -7.60 -6.92 -5.94
C PRO A 29 -6.22 -6.64 -5.34
N VAL A 30 -6.07 -5.57 -4.54
CA VAL A 30 -4.81 -5.26 -3.85
C VAL A 30 -4.42 -6.39 -2.89
N ARG A 31 -5.36 -6.88 -2.07
CA ARG A 31 -5.10 -7.98 -1.14
C ARG A 31 -4.64 -9.26 -1.86
N THR A 32 -5.30 -9.61 -2.97
CA THR A 32 -4.93 -10.77 -3.79
C THR A 32 -3.55 -10.58 -4.42
N GLU A 33 -3.29 -9.42 -5.02
CA GLU A 33 -2.00 -9.10 -5.64
C GLU A 33 -0.83 -9.22 -4.64
N TYR A 34 -1.02 -8.72 -3.41
CA TYR A 34 -0.03 -8.87 -2.34
C TYR A 34 0.11 -10.31 -1.84
N ALA A 35 -0.98 -11.08 -1.83
CA ALA A 35 -0.94 -12.49 -1.45
C ALA A 35 -0.15 -13.32 -2.46
N ASP A 36 -0.41 -13.12 -3.76
CA ASP A 36 0.27 -13.78 -4.86
C ASP A 36 1.77 -13.41 -4.89
N LEU A 37 2.09 -12.14 -4.65
CA LEU A 37 3.48 -11.68 -4.52
C LEU A 37 4.20 -12.41 -3.37
N LEU A 38 3.58 -12.49 -2.20
CA LEU A 38 4.15 -13.19 -1.06
C LEU A 38 4.27 -14.70 -1.32
N ASP A 39 3.33 -15.31 -2.04
CA ASP A 39 3.42 -16.71 -2.47
C ASP A 39 4.66 -16.96 -3.33
N GLY A 40 4.93 -16.10 -4.32
CA GLY A 40 6.12 -16.19 -5.16
C GLY A 40 7.41 -16.09 -4.33
N LEU A 41 7.49 -15.08 -3.47
CA LEU A 41 8.65 -14.88 -2.60
C LEU A 41 8.88 -16.08 -1.65
N CYS A 42 7.81 -16.57 -1.01
CA CYS A 42 7.90 -17.70 -0.11
C CYS A 42 8.28 -19.00 -0.84
N ALA A 43 7.81 -19.22 -2.07
CA ALA A 43 8.22 -20.35 -2.89
C ALA A 43 9.73 -20.32 -3.17
N ASP A 44 10.28 -19.16 -3.54
CA ASP A 44 11.71 -18.97 -3.77
C ASP A 44 12.56 -19.19 -2.51
N TRP A 45 11.99 -18.87 -1.33
CA TRP A 45 12.64 -19.04 -0.04
C TRP A 45 12.42 -20.42 0.60
N GLY A 46 11.60 -21.29 0.00
CA GLY A 46 11.22 -22.57 0.60
C GLY A 46 10.39 -22.43 1.88
N ILE A 47 9.61 -21.35 2.00
CA ILE A 47 8.71 -21.11 3.13
C ILE A 47 7.31 -21.62 2.79
N GLU A 48 6.82 -22.56 3.58
CA GLU A 48 5.44 -23.06 3.48
C GLU A 48 4.51 -22.28 4.42
N GLY A 49 3.24 -22.13 4.02
CA GLY A 49 2.16 -21.59 4.84
C GLY A 49 0.88 -21.35 4.04
N ASP A 50 -0.28 -21.50 4.68
CA ASP A 50 -1.58 -21.37 4.00
C ASP A 50 -2.11 -19.93 4.00
N ARG A 51 -1.73 -19.15 5.01
CA ARG A 51 -2.25 -17.80 5.25
C ARG A 51 -1.18 -16.76 5.01
N PHE A 52 -1.59 -15.60 4.50
CA PHE A 52 -0.72 -14.44 4.31
C PHE A 52 0.08 -14.09 5.57
N GLU A 53 -0.58 -14.03 6.73
CA GLU A 53 0.07 -13.63 7.98
C GLU A 53 1.08 -14.67 8.48
N ASP A 54 0.84 -15.96 8.24
CA ASP A 54 1.76 -17.04 8.62
C ASP A 54 3.02 -16.99 7.75
N LYS A 55 2.84 -16.94 6.42
CA LYS A 55 3.93 -16.78 5.45
C LYS A 55 4.81 -15.58 5.77
N LEU A 56 4.20 -14.42 6.02
CA LEU A 56 4.92 -13.19 6.36
C LEU A 56 5.68 -13.32 7.68
N THR A 57 5.06 -13.91 8.70
CA THR A 57 5.69 -14.14 10.00
C THR A 57 6.90 -15.08 9.88
N ARG A 58 6.79 -16.13 9.07
CA ARG A 58 7.89 -17.07 8.81
C ARG A 58 9.03 -16.39 8.03
N ALA A 59 8.71 -15.64 6.98
CA ALA A 59 9.70 -14.87 6.21
C ALA A 59 10.46 -13.90 7.11
N TYR A 60 9.73 -13.14 7.94
CA TYR A 60 10.32 -12.24 8.93
C TYR A 60 11.23 -12.98 9.94
N ARG A 61 10.77 -14.10 10.51
CA ARG A 61 11.57 -14.89 11.48
C ARG A 61 12.81 -15.53 10.86
N ALA A 62 12.74 -15.91 9.59
CA ALA A 62 13.86 -16.46 8.84
C ALA A 62 14.86 -15.38 8.38
N GLY A 63 14.52 -14.09 8.54
CA GLY A 63 15.40 -12.97 8.20
C GLY A 63 15.42 -12.62 6.71
N TYR A 64 14.42 -13.04 5.94
CA TYR A 64 14.26 -12.64 4.54
C TYR A 64 13.79 -11.19 4.43
N ASP A 65 14.29 -10.50 3.41
CA ASP A 65 13.80 -9.16 3.04
C ASP A 65 12.50 -9.29 2.23
N TRP A 66 11.38 -9.40 2.95
CA TRP A 66 10.04 -9.32 2.37
C TRP A 66 9.56 -7.89 2.19
N PHE A 67 10.19 -6.91 2.86
CA PHE A 67 9.68 -5.54 2.88
C PHE A 67 9.93 -4.85 1.54
N GLN A 68 11.18 -4.86 1.05
CA GLN A 68 11.52 -4.12 -0.17
C GLN A 68 10.75 -4.61 -1.42
N PRO A 69 10.57 -5.92 -1.67
CA PRO A 69 9.78 -6.38 -2.80
C PRO A 69 8.29 -6.04 -2.71
N MET A 70 7.76 -5.82 -1.50
CA MET A 70 6.35 -5.49 -1.28
C MET A 70 6.10 -3.98 -1.21
N ASP A 71 7.13 -3.16 -1.04
CA ASP A 71 6.98 -1.71 -0.97
C ASP A 71 6.82 -1.10 -2.37
N ILE A 72 6.06 -0.02 -2.47
CA ILE A 72 5.73 0.66 -3.74
C ILE A 72 6.71 1.80 -4.04
N SER A 73 7.88 1.77 -3.40
CA SER A 73 8.97 2.71 -3.60
C SER A 73 10.30 1.98 -3.67
N LEU A 74 11.24 2.61 -4.37
CA LEU A 74 12.64 2.20 -4.35
C LEU A 74 13.26 2.52 -2.98
N PRO A 75 14.27 1.75 -2.54
CA PRO A 75 14.96 2.03 -1.29
C PRO A 75 15.66 3.39 -1.36
N GLY A 76 15.80 4.06 -0.22
CA GLY A 76 16.55 5.32 -0.11
C GLY A 76 18.09 5.19 -0.21
N ASP A 77 18.60 3.99 -0.53
CA ASP A 77 20.04 3.71 -0.66
C ASP A 77 20.40 3.34 -2.12
N ARG A 78 21.22 2.31 -2.36
CA ARG A 78 21.72 1.93 -3.68
C ARG A 78 20.62 1.28 -4.50
N ILE A 79 20.30 1.92 -5.62
CA ILE A 79 19.38 1.41 -6.63
C ILE A 79 20.19 0.80 -7.78
N ALA A 80 19.86 -0.44 -8.12
CA ALA A 80 20.32 -1.18 -9.30
C ALA A 80 19.12 -1.47 -10.21
N ALA A 81 19.39 -1.96 -11.43
CA ALA A 81 18.34 -2.24 -12.42
C ALA A 81 17.33 -3.31 -11.97
N ASP A 82 17.75 -4.20 -11.07
CA ASP A 82 16.97 -5.31 -10.51
C ASP A 82 16.53 -5.05 -9.06
N THR A 83 16.65 -3.81 -8.57
CA THR A 83 16.18 -3.47 -7.22
C THR A 83 14.67 -3.70 -7.14
N PRO A 84 14.22 -4.56 -6.20
CA PRO A 84 12.83 -4.93 -6.14
C PRO A 84 11.99 -3.77 -5.61
N MET A 85 10.82 -3.59 -6.21
CA MET A 85 9.73 -2.74 -5.72
C MET A 85 8.45 -3.32 -6.29
N HIS A 86 7.32 -3.11 -5.61
CA HIS A 86 6.02 -3.52 -6.09
C HIS A 86 5.39 -2.43 -6.96
N PHE A 87 4.98 -2.80 -8.17
CA PHE A 87 4.35 -1.90 -9.14
C PHE A 87 3.18 -2.57 -9.87
N GLY A 88 2.43 -3.39 -9.13
CA GLY A 88 1.28 -4.11 -9.66
C GLY A 88 0.10 -3.21 -10.04
N PRO A 89 -0.74 -3.64 -11.01
CA PRO A 89 -1.88 -2.87 -11.48
C PRO A 89 -2.91 -2.59 -10.39
N ALA A 90 -3.15 -3.50 -9.45
CA ALA A 90 -4.18 -3.30 -8.43
C ALA A 90 -3.83 -2.13 -7.49
N VAL A 91 -2.56 -1.98 -7.12
CA VAL A 91 -2.09 -0.81 -6.36
C VAL A 91 -2.25 0.46 -7.18
N PHE A 92 -1.90 0.44 -8.46
CA PHE A 92 -2.02 1.63 -9.31
C PHE A 92 -3.50 2.06 -9.48
N ASP A 93 -4.39 1.10 -9.71
CA ASP A 93 -5.84 1.33 -9.78
C ASP A 93 -6.38 1.88 -8.45
N MET A 94 -5.86 1.42 -7.31
CA MET A 94 -6.25 1.92 -5.99
C MET A 94 -5.82 3.38 -5.79
N VAL A 95 -4.55 3.73 -6.07
CA VAL A 95 -4.06 5.11 -5.88
C VAL A 95 -4.63 6.10 -6.91
N THR A 96 -5.19 5.59 -8.01
CA THR A 96 -5.88 6.38 -9.03
C THR A 96 -7.41 6.24 -9.00
N ALA A 97 -7.96 5.61 -7.96
CA ALA A 97 -9.40 5.40 -7.84
C ALA A 97 -10.16 6.75 -7.91
N PRO A 98 -11.20 6.90 -8.77
CA PRO A 98 -11.87 8.18 -8.99
C PRO A 98 -12.36 8.83 -7.71
N ARG A 99 -12.94 8.04 -6.79
CA ARG A 99 -13.41 8.54 -5.49
C ARG A 99 -12.28 9.12 -4.64
N LEU A 100 -11.09 8.53 -4.67
CA LEU A 100 -9.92 9.05 -3.95
C LEU A 100 -9.46 10.37 -4.58
N LEU A 101 -9.32 10.39 -5.91
CA LEU A 101 -8.87 11.58 -6.64
C LEU A 101 -9.83 12.76 -6.47
N ASP A 102 -11.15 12.53 -6.53
CA ASP A 102 -12.17 13.56 -6.29
C ASP A 102 -12.01 14.22 -4.90
N LEU A 103 -11.70 13.41 -3.88
CA LEU A 103 -11.53 13.91 -2.51
C LEU A 103 -10.19 14.63 -2.32
N VAL A 104 -9.14 14.19 -3.02
CA VAL A 104 -7.84 14.88 -3.02
C VAL A 104 -7.96 16.23 -3.75
N GLU A 105 -8.65 16.27 -4.89
CA GLU A 105 -8.92 17.49 -5.65
C GLU A 105 -9.64 18.54 -4.81
N ASP A 106 -10.61 18.13 -3.98
CA ASP A 106 -11.29 19.03 -3.05
C ASP A 106 -10.37 19.72 -2.03
N LEU A 107 -9.19 19.15 -1.76
CA LEU A 107 -8.22 19.66 -0.78
C LEU A 107 -7.07 20.43 -1.44
N ILE A 108 -6.55 19.96 -2.59
CA ILE A 108 -5.32 20.50 -3.19
C ILE A 108 -5.56 21.19 -4.54
N GLY A 109 -6.78 21.10 -5.08
CA GLY A 109 -7.11 21.58 -6.43
C GLY A 109 -6.86 20.53 -7.52
N PRO A 110 -7.08 20.91 -8.80
CA PRO A 110 -7.15 19.98 -9.93
C PRO A 110 -5.81 19.41 -10.38
N GLU A 111 -4.69 19.99 -9.95
CA GLU A 111 -3.35 19.49 -10.27
C GLU A 111 -2.90 18.49 -9.21
N ILE A 112 -3.16 17.20 -9.48
CA ILE A 112 -2.78 16.10 -8.60
C ILE A 112 -1.48 15.47 -9.11
N THR A 113 -0.45 15.46 -8.26
CA THR A 113 0.81 14.75 -8.52
C THR A 113 1.08 13.73 -7.42
N SER A 114 1.62 12.58 -7.81
CA SER A 114 2.06 11.54 -6.89
C SER A 114 3.59 11.50 -6.86
N ASN A 115 4.18 11.77 -5.70
CA ASN A 115 5.63 11.70 -5.50
C ASN A 115 6.01 10.28 -5.02
N PRO A 116 7.06 9.63 -5.56
CA PRO A 116 7.47 8.26 -5.21
C PRO A 116 8.00 8.04 -3.77
N ILE A 117 7.60 8.85 -2.79
CA ILE A 117 7.87 8.64 -1.35
C ILE A 117 6.67 7.89 -0.70
N GLN A 118 5.89 7.18 -1.52
CA GLN A 118 4.75 6.40 -1.05
C GLN A 118 5.24 5.06 -0.51
N HIS A 119 4.66 4.63 0.61
CA HIS A 119 5.02 3.36 1.23
C HIS A 119 3.80 2.52 1.52
N VAL A 120 3.94 1.22 1.30
CA VAL A 120 3.01 0.24 1.82
C VAL A 120 3.48 -0.19 3.20
N ARG A 121 2.59 -0.09 4.18
CA ARG A 121 2.87 -0.44 5.58
C ARG A 121 2.12 -1.68 5.97
N ILE A 122 2.74 -2.84 5.72
CA ILE A 122 2.26 -4.11 6.26
C ILE A 122 2.71 -4.18 7.72
N LYS A 123 1.76 -4.35 8.63
CA LYS A 123 2.05 -4.54 10.05
C LYS A 123 1.98 -6.03 10.36
N PRO A 124 3.11 -6.72 10.60
CA PRO A 124 3.10 -8.06 11.15
C PRO A 124 2.33 -8.08 12.49
N PRO A 125 1.66 -9.19 12.83
CA PRO A 125 1.02 -9.34 14.13
C PRO A 125 2.02 -9.06 15.26
N GLU A 126 1.58 -8.30 16.27
CA GLU A 126 2.35 -8.19 17.51
C GLU A 126 2.48 -9.58 18.13
N ARG A 127 3.67 -9.91 18.65
CA ARG A 127 3.99 -11.23 19.21
C ARG A 127 2.85 -11.72 20.11
N THR A 128 2.32 -12.91 19.82
CA THR A 128 1.62 -13.73 20.82
C THR A 128 2.64 -14.50 21.64
#